data_AF-A0A1M6QEH2-F1
#
_entry.id   AF-A0A1M6QEH2-F1
#
_cell.length_a   1.000
_cell.length_b   1.000
_cell.length_c   1.000
_cell.angle_alpha   90.00
_cell.angle_beta   90.00
_cell.angle_gamma   90.00
#
_symmetry.space_group_name_H-M   'P 1'
#
loop_
_entity.id
_entity.type
_entity.pdbx_description
1 polymer ?
#
loop_
_entity_poly.entity_id
_entity_poly.type
_entity_poly.pdbx_seq_one_letter_code
_entity_poly.pdbx_strand_id
1 'polypeptide(L)'
;MGWQEADQEILKEIASVGGNYGRRIENVVKALEDLERSMAYLRSRLDKNTGRLFSLRLLIRLKKKRNKLLEALQSEVYKLIVYREALGLTRHKEVYKVYGLERWISEER
;
A
#
# COMPACT_ATOMS: atom_id res chain seq x y z
N MET A 1 23.62 2.44 -34.36
CA MET A 1 22.98 3.46 -33.48
C MET A 1 21.62 3.01 -32.95
N GLY A 2 20.80 2.23 -33.68
CA GLY A 2 19.45 1.86 -33.20
C GLY A 2 19.35 1.01 -31.91
N TRP A 3 20.37 0.22 -31.56
CA TRP A 3 20.35 -0.60 -30.34
C TRP A 3 20.32 0.24 -29.04
N GLN A 4 21.03 1.37 -29.01
CA GLN A 4 21.06 2.24 -27.83
C GLN A 4 19.74 2.99 -27.61
N GLU A 5 19.02 3.33 -28.67
CA GLU A 5 17.71 3.98 -28.57
C GLU A 5 16.64 3.00 -28.08
N ALA A 6 16.67 1.76 -28.57
CA ALA A 6 15.79 0.69 -28.09
C ALA A 6 16.02 0.36 -26.61
N ASP A 7 17.28 0.27 -26.18
CA ASP A 7 17.62 0.05 -24.76
C ASP A 7 17.12 1.19 -23.86
N GLN A 8 17.20 2.45 -24.32
CA GLN A 8 16.68 3.60 -23.58
C GLN A 8 15.16 3.59 -23.46
N GLU A 9 14.45 3.19 -24.52
CA GLU A 9 12.99 3.09 -24.51
C GLU A 9 12.52 2.02 -23.53
N ILE A 10 13.17 0.84 -23.56
CA ILE A 10 12.92 -0.25 -22.61
C ILE A 10 13.18 0.21 -21.17
N LEU A 11 14.28 0.91 -20.90
CA LEU A 11 14.58 1.42 -19.55
C LEU A 11 13.54 2.44 -19.06
N LYS A 12 13.05 3.32 -19.95
CA LYS A 12 11.99 4.28 -19.63
C LYS A 12 10.66 3.58 -19.34
N GLU A 13 10.30 2.59 -20.13
CA GLU A 13 9.11 1.76 -19.87
C GLU A 13 9.24 1.05 -18.53
N ILE A 14 10.41 0.47 -18.26
CA ILE A 14 10.68 -0.23 -17.00
C ILE A 14 10.51 0.71 -15.80
N ALA A 15 11.08 1.92 -15.89
CA ALA A 15 10.98 2.92 -14.85
C ALA A 15 9.53 3.43 -14.66
N SER A 16 8.81 3.62 -15.76
CA SER A 16 7.42 4.07 -15.76
C SER A 16 6.48 3.04 -15.13
N VAL A 17 6.59 1.78 -15.55
CA VAL A 17 5.77 0.67 -15.02
C VAL A 17 6.08 0.42 -13.54
N GLY A 18 7.37 0.36 -13.19
CA GLY A 18 7.81 0.22 -11.79
C GLY A 18 7.34 1.39 -10.91
N GLY A 19 7.47 2.62 -11.42
CA GLY A 19 7.01 3.83 -10.73
C GLY A 19 5.49 3.90 -10.57
N ASN A 20 4.72 3.35 -11.50
CA ASN A 20 3.25 3.28 -11.39
C ASN A 20 2.83 2.38 -10.22
N TYR A 21 3.43 1.19 -10.10
CA TYR A 21 3.20 0.32 -8.95
C TYR A 21 3.58 1.00 -7.63
N GLY A 22 4.75 1.65 -7.59
CA GLY A 22 5.18 2.43 -6.43
C GLY A 22 4.16 3.49 -6.01
N ARG A 23 3.68 4.30 -6.95
CA ARG A 23 2.67 5.32 -6.70
C ARG A 23 1.35 4.74 -6.18
N ARG A 24 0.92 3.58 -6.69
CA ARG A 24 -0.29 2.90 -6.19
C ARG A 24 -0.11 2.43 -4.75
N ILE A 25 1.04 1.86 -4.42
CA ILE A 25 1.39 1.46 -3.04
C ILE A 25 1.33 2.68 -2.12
N GLU A 26 2.00 3.78 -2.46
CA GLU A 26 1.99 5.02 -1.66
C GLU A 26 0.58 5.56 -1.44
N ASN A 27 -0.26 5.56 -2.47
CA ASN A 27 -1.65 6.01 -2.36
C ASN A 27 -2.46 5.16 -1.38
N VAL A 28 -2.28 3.83 -1.40
CA VAL A 28 -2.98 2.92 -0.48
C VAL A 28 -2.45 3.09 0.94
N VAL A 29 -1.13 3.23 1.13
CA VAL A 29 -0.51 3.50 2.44
C VAL A 29 -1.07 4.79 3.03
N LYS A 30 -1.10 5.89 2.26
CA LYS A 30 -1.67 7.16 2.72
C LYS A 30 -3.13 7.02 3.12
N ALA A 31 -3.93 6.30 2.34
CA ALA A 31 -5.33 6.04 2.67
C ALA A 31 -5.50 5.22 3.96
N LEU A 32 -4.58 4.28 4.23
CA LEU A 32 -4.56 3.51 5.48
C LEU A 32 -4.21 4.40 6.69
N GLU A 33 -3.21 5.28 6.56
CA GLU A 33 -2.82 6.21 7.62
C GLU A 33 -3.95 7.16 8.00
N ASP A 34 -4.60 7.77 7.01
CA ASP A 34 -5.74 8.67 7.23
C ASP A 34 -6.92 7.93 7.88
N LEU A 35 -7.12 6.66 7.52
CA LEU A 35 -8.15 5.83 8.11
C LEU A 35 -7.82 5.46 9.57
N GLU A 36 -6.57 5.14 9.89
CA GLU A 36 -6.14 4.89 11.28
C GLU A 36 -6.31 6.13 12.16
N ARG A 37 -5.95 7.32 11.65
CA ARG A 37 -6.18 8.60 12.34
C ARG A 37 -7.68 8.82 12.61
N SER A 38 -8.52 8.57 11.62
CA SER A 38 -9.98 8.68 11.75
C SER A 38 -10.55 7.71 12.79
N MET A 39 -10.05 6.47 12.82
CA MET A 39 -10.45 5.47 13.80
C MET A 39 -9.98 5.83 15.22
N ALA A 40 -8.77 6.35 15.38
CA ALA A 40 -8.24 6.79 16.67
C ALA A 40 -9.07 7.96 17.24
N TYR A 41 -9.41 8.93 16.41
CA TYR A 41 -10.30 10.03 16.78
C TYR A 41 -11.70 9.55 17.19
N LEU A 42 -12.26 8.58 16.46
CA LEU A 42 -13.57 8.03 16.80
C LEU A 42 -13.56 7.28 18.13
N ARG A 43 -12.46 6.55 18.42
CA ARG A 43 -12.27 5.87 19.71
C ARG A 43 -12.19 6.87 20.87
N SER A 44 -11.40 7.93 20.74
CA SER A 44 -11.27 8.93 21.81
C SER A 44 -12.59 9.68 22.10
N ARG A 45 -13.48 9.79 21.10
CA ARG A 45 -14.83 10.32 21.29
C ARG A 45 -15.81 9.34 21.92
N LEU A 46 -15.68 8.05 21.60
CA LEU A 46 -16.48 6.97 22.21
C LEU A 46 -16.28 6.88 23.72
N ASP A 47 -15.07 7.17 24.20
CA ASP A 47 -14.75 7.16 25.62
C ASP A 47 -15.33 8.38 26.37
N LYS A 48 -15.70 9.45 25.64
CA LYS A 48 -16.17 10.73 26.21
C LYS A 48 -17.68 10.98 26.11
N ASN A 49 -18.45 10.22 25.32
CA ASN A 49 -19.85 10.55 25.02
C ASN A 49 -20.78 9.32 24.90
N THR A 50 -22.07 9.54 25.20
CA THR A 50 -23.16 8.54 25.24
C THR A 50 -23.71 8.09 23.87
N GLY A 51 -23.22 8.63 22.75
CA GLY A 51 -23.57 8.25 21.37
C GLY A 51 -22.93 6.92 20.89
N ARG A 52 -22.97 5.87 21.72
CA ARG A 52 -22.20 4.63 21.56
C ARG A 52 -22.56 3.84 20.30
N LEU A 53 -23.85 3.67 20.01
CA LEU A 53 -24.34 2.78 18.94
C LEU A 53 -23.93 3.24 17.53
N PHE A 54 -24.13 4.53 17.21
CA PHE A 54 -23.76 5.08 15.91
C PHE A 54 -22.24 5.04 15.70
N SER A 55 -21.48 5.44 16.73
CA SER A 55 -20.02 5.46 16.70
C SER A 55 -19.42 4.06 16.59
N LEU A 56 -20.01 3.06 17.25
CA LEU A 56 -19.63 1.64 17.09
C LEU A 56 -19.89 1.14 15.67
N ARG A 57 -21.08 1.44 15.10
CA ARG A 57 -21.42 1.03 13.72
C ARG A 57 -20.47 1.67 12.71
N LEU A 58 -20.12 2.94 12.90
CA LEU A 58 -19.13 3.62 12.08
C LEU A 58 -17.75 2.98 12.23
N LEU A 59 -17.31 2.67 13.44
CA LEU A 59 -16.03 1.99 13.69
C LEU A 59 -15.95 0.63 12.99
N ILE A 60 -17.03 -0.16 12.99
CA ILE A 60 -17.12 -1.44 12.26
C ILE A 60 -16.94 -1.21 10.75
N ARG A 61 -17.59 -0.17 10.18
CA ARG A 61 -17.42 0.16 8.76
C ARG A 61 -16.00 0.58 8.43
N LEU A 62 -15.37 1.40 9.27
CA LEU A 62 -13.98 1.82 9.09
C LEU A 62 -13.01 0.63 9.19
N LYS A 63 -13.23 -0.30 10.12
CA LYS A 63 -12.47 -1.57 10.20
C LYS A 63 -12.60 -2.39 8.90
N LYS A 64 -13.82 -2.54 8.37
CA LYS A 64 -14.03 -3.23 7.09
C LYS A 64 -13.30 -2.52 5.93
N LYS A 65 -13.35 -1.19 5.89
CA LYS A 65 -12.61 -0.39 4.89
C LYS A 65 -11.09 -0.59 5.03
N ARG A 66 -10.57 -0.63 6.26
CA ARG A 66 -9.15 -0.87 6.55
C ARG A 66 -8.70 -2.21 6.00
N ASN A 67 -9.46 -3.27 6.24
CA ASN A 67 -9.12 -4.61 5.74
C ASN A 67 -9.08 -4.64 4.21
N LYS A 68 -10.06 -4.02 3.53
CA LYS A 68 -10.05 -3.89 2.07
C LYS A 68 -8.82 -3.14 1.55
N LEU A 69 -8.38 -2.10 2.24
CA LEU A 69 -7.17 -1.36 1.87
C LEU A 69 -5.90 -2.19 2.12
N LEU A 70 -5.85 -3.01 3.18
CA LEU A 70 -4.74 -3.94 3.42
C LEU A 70 -4.65 -5.01 2.33
N GLU A 71 -5.79 -5.59 1.92
CA GLU A 71 -5.85 -6.53 0.79
C GLU A 71 -5.38 -5.87 -0.51
N ALA A 72 -5.82 -4.63 -0.77
CA ALA A 72 -5.36 -3.86 -1.92
C ALA A 72 -3.85 -3.58 -1.87
N LEU A 73 -3.32 -3.22 -0.70
CA LEU A 73 -1.89 -3.00 -0.50
C LEU A 73 -1.09 -4.27 -0.80
N GLN A 74 -1.49 -5.41 -0.24
CA GLN A 74 -0.87 -6.71 -0.51
C GLN A 74 -0.89 -7.03 -2.00
N SER A 75 -2.00 -6.77 -2.68
CA SER A 75 -2.13 -6.99 -4.12
C SER A 75 -1.17 -6.13 -4.93
N GLU A 76 -1.07 -4.83 -4.64
CA GLU A 76 -0.16 -3.93 -5.37
C GLU A 76 1.32 -4.25 -5.10
N VAL A 77 1.66 -4.62 -3.85
CA VAL A 77 3.01 -5.07 -3.49
C VAL A 77 3.37 -6.35 -4.22
N TYR A 78 2.45 -7.32 -4.27
CA TYR A 78 2.66 -8.57 -5.01
C TYR A 78 2.90 -8.31 -6.50
N LYS A 79 2.11 -7.43 -7.14
CA LYS A 79 2.32 -7.05 -8.55
C LYS A 79 3.70 -6.44 -8.78
N LEU A 80 4.15 -5.57 -7.88
CA LEU A 80 5.51 -4.99 -7.95
C LEU A 80 6.59 -6.06 -7.79
N ILE A 81 6.41 -7.02 -6.88
CA ILE A 81 7.34 -8.14 -6.69
C ILE A 81 7.42 -8.99 -7.96
N VAL A 82 6.28 -9.44 -8.51
CA VAL A 82 6.25 -10.22 -9.75
C VAL A 82 6.93 -9.47 -10.91
N TYR A 83 6.65 -8.17 -11.02
CA TYR A 83 7.30 -7.31 -12.00
C TYR A 83 8.82 -7.24 -11.80
N ARG A 84 9.30 -7.09 -10.57
CA ARG A 84 10.73 -7.11 -10.23
C ARG A 84 11.38 -8.45 -10.56
N GLU A 85 10.71 -9.57 -10.26
CA GLU A 85 11.21 -10.91 -10.58
C GLU A 85 11.35 -11.13 -12.08
N ALA A 86 10.40 -10.63 -12.89
CA ALA A 86 10.49 -10.67 -14.35
C ALA A 86 11.71 -9.90 -14.89
N LEU A 87 12.23 -8.93 -14.13
CA LEU A 87 13.45 -8.18 -14.43
C LEU A 87 14.71 -8.78 -13.79
N GLY A 88 14.61 -9.94 -13.12
CA GLY A 88 15.72 -10.59 -12.41
C GLY A 88 16.07 -9.98 -11.05
N LEU A 89 15.24 -9.08 -10.52
CA LEU A 89 15.44 -8.44 -9.22
C LEU A 89 14.80 -9.27 -8.10
N THR A 90 15.60 -10.08 -7.40
CA THR A 90 15.12 -11.05 -6.39
C THR A 90 15.16 -10.54 -4.94
N ARG A 91 15.79 -9.40 -4.68
CA ARG A 91 15.83 -8.79 -3.34
C ARG A 91 14.56 -7.97 -3.10
N HIS A 92 13.56 -8.60 -2.49
CA HIS A 92 12.25 -7.97 -2.26
C HIS A 92 12.15 -7.20 -0.94
N LYS A 93 13.01 -7.50 0.03
CA LYS A 93 13.05 -6.80 1.34
C LYS A 93 13.21 -5.28 1.20
N GLU A 94 13.87 -4.81 0.14
CA GLU A 94 14.00 -3.38 -0.16
C GLU A 94 12.65 -2.71 -0.47
N VAL A 95 11.71 -3.43 -1.11
CA VAL A 95 10.36 -2.93 -1.38
C VAL A 95 9.63 -2.63 -0.06
N TYR A 96 9.72 -3.54 0.90
CA TYR A 96 9.09 -3.37 2.22
C TYR A 96 9.66 -2.18 2.98
N LYS A 97 10.98 -1.99 2.92
CA LYS A 97 11.66 -0.85 3.57
C LYS A 97 11.31 0.49 2.92
N VAL A 98 11.42 0.59 1.59
CA VAL A 98 11.20 1.86 0.85
C VAL A 98 9.78 2.39 1.09
N TYR A 99 8.78 1.51 1.10
CA TYR A 99 7.39 1.91 1.27
C TYR A 99 6.87 1.76 2.72
N GLY A 100 7.74 1.47 3.69
CA GLY A 100 7.37 1.34 5.11
C GLY A 100 6.30 0.27 5.38
N LEU A 101 6.33 -0.84 4.63
CA LEU A 101 5.27 -1.84 4.61
C LEU A 101 5.27 -2.77 5.83
N GLU A 102 6.37 -2.82 6.58
CA GLU A 102 6.54 -3.65 7.78
C GLU A 102 5.46 -3.37 8.84
N ARG A 103 4.90 -2.15 8.84
CA ARG A 103 3.78 -1.77 9.72
C ARG A 103 2.43 -2.37 9.29
N TRP A 104 2.28 -2.69 8.01
CA TRP A 104 1.00 -3.01 7.39
C TRP A 104 0.87 -4.48 6.98
N ILE A 105 1.98 -5.09 6.56
CA ILE A 105 2.05 -6.46 6.03
C ILE A 105 3.22 -7.15 6.72
N SER A 106 2.98 -8.33 7.29
CA SER A 106 4.05 -9.17 7.84
C SER A 106 4.91 -9.73 6.70
N GLU A 107 6.24 -9.77 6.88
CA GLU A 107 7.16 -10.55 6.04
C GLU A 107 6.92 -12.07 6.26
N GLU A 108 5.74 -12.59 5.94
CA GLU A 108 5.50 -14.03 5.89
C GLU A 108 5.38 -14.48 4.44
N ARG A 109 6.55 -14.62 3.80
CA ARG A 109 6.87 -15.62 2.77
C ARG A 109 8.35 -15.55 2.39
#